data_AF-A0A959RLJ5-F1
#
_entry.id   AF-A0A959RLJ5-F1
#
_cell.length_a   1.000
_cell.length_b   1.000
_cell.length_c   1.000
_cell.angle_alpha   90.00
_cell.angle_beta   90.00
_cell.angle_gamma   90.00
#
_symmetry.space_group_name_H-M   'P 1'
#
loop_
_entity.id
_entity.type
_entity.pdbx_description
1 polymer ?
#
loop_
_entity_poly.entity_id
_entity_poly.type
_entity_poly.pdbx_seq_one_letter_code
_entity_poly.pdbx_strand_id
1 'polypeptide(L)' 'MADEKVPIDVDKLLKNKLKSVSIGDLESSIADAVSKLVGEDYKCSIDDIKYTLFSGADFHVKIELTYNPHS' A
#
# COMPACT_ATOMS: atom_id res chain seq x y z
N MET A 1 -7.25 41.91 7.17
CA MET A 1 -7.47 40.73 6.30
C MET A 1 -7.64 39.57 7.24
N ALA A 2 -8.80 38.91 7.20
CA ALA A 2 -9.21 37.94 8.19
C ALA A 2 -8.40 36.64 8.03
N ASP A 3 -7.79 36.21 9.13
CA ASP A 3 -7.12 34.92 9.27
C ASP A 3 -8.23 33.85 9.35
N GLU A 4 -8.74 33.42 8.19
CA GLU A 4 -9.68 32.30 8.09
C GLU A 4 -8.93 31.01 8.48
N LYS A 5 -9.00 30.66 9.77
CA LYS A 5 -8.68 29.32 10.25
C LYS A 5 -9.67 28.33 9.64
N VAL A 6 -9.35 27.82 8.46
CA VAL A 6 -10.02 26.66 7.88
C VAL A 6 -9.93 25.55 8.93
N PRO A 7 -11.05 25.07 9.49
CA PRO A 7 -11.01 23.99 10.46
C PRO A 7 -10.40 22.77 9.76
N ILE A 8 -9.32 22.26 10.34
CA ILE A 8 -8.67 21.03 9.85
C ILE A 8 -9.70 19.92 9.99
N ASP A 9 -10.22 19.47 8.85
CA ASP A 9 -11.22 18.41 8.75
C ASP A 9 -10.53 17.07 9.05
N VAL A 10 -10.49 16.73 10.34
CA VAL A 10 -9.80 15.55 10.88
C VAL A 10 -10.36 14.26 10.25
N ASP A 11 -11.64 14.24 9.89
CA ASP A 11 -12.28 13.10 9.22
C ASP A 11 -11.73 12.86 7.80
N LYS A 12 -11.33 13.91 7.08
CA LYS A 12 -10.62 13.76 5.80
C LYS A 12 -9.20 13.24 5.97
N LEU A 13 -8.51 13.62 7.05
CA LEU A 13 -7.16 13.13 7.38
C LEU A 13 -7.17 11.66 7.84
N LEU A 14 -8.22 11.23 8.55
CA LEU A 14 -8.37 9.87 9.08
C LEU A 14 -8.80 8.84 8.01
N LYS A 15 -9.36 9.28 6.89
CA LYS A 15 -9.69 8.44 5.73
C LYS A 15 -8.42 8.07 4.94
N ASN A 16 -7.46 7.41 5.59
CA ASN A 16 -6.39 6.74 4.88
C ASN A 16 -6.99 5.56 4.10
N LYS A 17 -7.35 5.80 2.83
CA LYS A 17 -7.94 4.79 1.93
C LYS A 17 -7.06 3.56 1.78
N LEU A 18 -5.76 3.66 2.04
CA LEU A 18 -4.85 2.51 2.02
C LEU A 18 -5.22 1.46 3.07
N LYS A 19 -5.84 1.85 4.19
CA LYS A 19 -6.35 0.90 5.20
C LYS A 19 -7.53 0.06 4.71
N SER A 20 -8.16 0.44 3.60
CA SER A 20 -9.27 -0.33 3.01
C SER A 20 -8.79 -1.40 2.02
N VAL A 21 -7.49 -1.40 1.67
CA VAL A 21 -6.90 -2.39 0.78
C VAL A 21 -6.50 -3.62 1.60
N SER A 22 -6.91 -4.80 1.17
CA SER A 22 -6.53 -6.04 1.85
C SER A 22 -5.07 -6.39 1.54
N ILE A 23 -4.42 -7.10 2.47
CA ILE A 23 -3.04 -7.59 2.29
C ILE A 23 -2.96 -8.53 1.08
N GLY A 24 -3.94 -9.41 0.90
CA GLY A 24 -3.99 -10.33 -0.23
C GLY A 24 -4.13 -9.64 -1.58
N ASP A 25 -4.89 -8.53 -1.66
CA ASP A 25 -4.99 -7.73 -2.88
C ASP A 25 -3.65 -7.05 -3.22
N LEU A 26 -2.92 -6.59 -2.19
CA LEU A 26 -1.58 -6.01 -2.36
C LEU A 26 -0.57 -7.06 -2.81
N GLU A 27 -0.53 -8.23 -2.16
CA GLU A 27 0.33 -9.35 -2.55
C GLU A 27 0.08 -9.76 -4.00
N SER A 28 -1.18 -9.95 -4.37
CA SER A 28 -1.56 -10.37 -5.73
C SER A 28 -1.21 -9.32 -6.76
N SER A 29 -1.46 -8.04 -6.47
CA SER A 29 -1.17 -6.93 -7.41
C SER A 29 0.33 -6.70 -7.58
N ILE A 30 1.12 -6.81 -6.50
CA ILE A 30 2.59 -6.68 -6.56
C ILE A 30 3.18 -7.87 -7.32
N ALA A 31 2.72 -9.09 -7.05
CA ALA A 31 3.14 -10.29 -7.76
C ALA A 31 2.89 -10.15 -9.27
N ASP A 32 1.66 -9.80 -9.67
CA ASP A 32 1.29 -9.60 -11.07
C ASP A 32 2.12 -8.50 -11.75
N ALA A 33 2.33 -7.36 -11.09
CA ALA A 33 3.14 -6.27 -11.62
C ALA A 33 4.60 -6.70 -11.85
N VAL A 34 5.21 -7.40 -10.90
CA VAL A 34 6.57 -7.92 -11.04
C VAL A 34 6.63 -8.97 -12.15
N SER A 35 5.71 -9.93 -12.17
CA SER A 35 5.66 -10.98 -13.19
C SER A 35 5.57 -10.41 -14.61
N LYS A 36 4.76 -9.35 -14.80
CA LYS A 36 4.63 -8.65 -16.09
C LYS A 36 5.91 -7.93 -16.52
N LEU A 37 6.70 -7.43 -15.58
CA LEU A 37 7.94 -6.72 -15.88
C LEU A 37 9.08 -7.66 -16.26
N VAL A 38 9.12 -8.85 -15.64
CA VAL A 38 10.21 -9.81 -15.80
C VAL A 38 9.88 -10.94 -16.78
N GLY A 39 8.60 -11.17 -17.09
CA GLY A 39 8.16 -12.24 -17.99
C GLY A 39 8.17 -13.63 -17.35
N GLU A 40 8.18 -13.69 -16.02
CA GLU A 40 8.27 -14.91 -15.22
C GLU A 40 7.28 -14.82 -14.05
N ASP A 41 6.73 -15.93 -13.58
CA ASP A 41 5.78 -15.94 -12.48
C ASP A 41 6.45 -15.75 -11.12
N TYR A 42 6.01 -14.74 -10.36
CA TYR A 42 6.42 -14.49 -8.98
C TYR A 42 5.24 -14.57 -8.03
N LYS A 43 5.52 -15.04 -6.81
CA LYS A 43 4.63 -14.94 -5.66
C LYS A 43 5.16 -13.85 -4.72
N CYS A 44 4.28 -13.01 -4.22
CA CYS A 44 4.57 -12.00 -3.21
C CYS A 44 4.02 -12.45 -1.85
N SER A 45 4.74 -12.14 -0.78
CA SER A 45 4.27 -12.25 0.60
C SER A 45 4.67 -11.00 1.38
N ILE A 46 3.72 -10.42 2.09
CA ILE A 46 3.93 -9.20 2.88
C ILE A 46 4.19 -9.58 4.33
N ASP A 47 5.39 -9.24 4.82
CA ASP A 47 5.82 -9.54 6.19
C ASP A 47 5.21 -8.57 7.21
N ASP A 48 5.24 -7.28 6.89
CA ASP A 48 4.88 -6.21 7.81
C ASP A 48 4.34 -5.00 7.04
N ILE A 49 3.26 -4.42 7.56
CA ILE A 49 2.65 -3.20 7.05
C ILE A 49 2.53 -2.20 8.19
N LYS A 50 3.18 -1.04 8.03
CA LYS A 50 3.06 0.08 8.96
C LYS A 50 2.34 1.24 8.30
N TYR A 51 1.19 1.61 8.88
CA TYR A 51 0.45 2.82 8.53
C TYR A 51 0.77 3.92 9.54
N THR A 52 1.39 5.01 9.10
CA THR A 52 1.51 6.20 9.96
C THR A 52 0.21 7.01 9.88
N LEU A 53 -0.25 7.49 11.04
CA LEU A 53 -1.49 8.26 11.18
C LEU A 53 -1.28 9.76 10.93
N PHE A 54 -0.05 10.23 11.06
CA PHE A 54 0.32 11.62 10.84
C PHE A 54 0.83 11.77 9.41
N SER A 55 0.18 12.67 8.67
CA SER A 55 0.41 12.97 7.24
C SER A 55 0.26 11.80 6.27
N GLY A 56 -0.99 11.36 6.08
CA GLY A 56 -1.64 11.15 4.76
C GLY A 56 -1.00 10.35 3.62
N ALA A 57 0.25 9.89 3.67
CA ALA A 57 0.92 9.34 2.48
C ALA A 57 2.07 8.37 2.75
N ASP A 58 2.49 8.13 3.99
CA ASP A 58 3.60 7.22 4.25
C ASP A 58 3.10 5.78 4.48
N PHE A 59 3.34 4.94 3.48
CA PHE A 59 3.06 3.51 3.47
C PHE A 59 4.38 2.75 3.41
N HIS A 60 4.71 2.04 4.49
CA HIS A 60 5.88 1.20 4.56
C HIS A 60 5.44 -0.26 4.48
N VAL A 61 5.97 -0.97 3.48
CA VAL A 61 5.75 -2.40 3.28
C VAL A 61 7.08 -3.12 3.12
N LYS A 62 7.22 -4.24 3.81
CA LYS A 62 8.32 -5.18 3.61
C LYS A 62 7.77 -6.42 2.89
N ILE A 63 8.33 -6.73 1.73
CA ILE A 63 7.86 -7.82 0.87
C ILE A 63 8.97 -8.84 0.62
N GLU A 64 8.57 -10.11 0.53
CA GLU A 64 9.37 -11.20 0.02
C GLU A 64 8.78 -11.65 -1.33
N LEU A 65 9.66 -11.83 -2.33
CA LEU A 65 9.28 -12.30 -3.66
C LEU A 65 9.93 -13.65 -3.93
N THR A 66 9.12 -14.63 -4.32
CA THR A 66 9.56 -15.98 -4.62
C THR A 66 9.20 -16.32 -6.04
N TYR A 67 10.20 -16.66 -6.85
CA TYR A 67 10.00 -17.15 -8.21
C TYR A 67 9.25 -18.48 -8.19
N ASN A 68 8.22 -18.61 -9.03
CA ASN A 68 7.42 -19.80 -9.18
C ASN A 68 7.58 -20.40 -10.60
N PRO A 69 8.50 -21.37 -10.79
CA PRO A 69 8.78 -21.93 -12.12
C PRO A 69 7.68 -22.82 -12.72
N HIS A 70 6.54 -23.00 -12.06
CA HIS A 70 5.54 -24.02 -12.39
C HIS A 70 4.15 -23.49 -12.78
N SER A 71 4.03 -22.24 -13.26
CA SER A 71 2.73 -21.73 -13.73
C SER A 71 2.44 -22.04 -15.20
#